data_AF-A0A0E9VGY8-F1
#
_entry.id   AF-A0A0E9VGY8-F1
#
_cell.length_a   1.000
_cell.length_b   1.000
_cell.length_c   1.000
_cell.angle_alpha   90.00
_cell.angle_beta   90.00
_cell.angle_gamma   90.00
#
_symmetry.space_group_name_H-M   'P 1'
#
loop_
_entity.id
_entity.type
_entity.pdbx_description
1 polymer ?
#
loop_
_entity_poly.entity_id
_entity_poly.type
_entity_poly.pdbx_seq_one_letter_code
_entity_poly.pdbx_strand_id
1 'polypeptide(L)' 'MEPYMSLRVHHIDTDFNMKSKCLQTAYFPEDHTGILITQGLREAMAARGFPENKLVCMTTDNAGNITLAAELS' A
#
# COMPACT_ATOMS: atom_id res chain seq x y z
N MET A 1 13.77 -8.98 13.62
CA MET A 1 13.72 -8.70 12.17
C MET A 1 13.30 -7.25 12.02
N GLU A 2 13.88 -6.51 11.09
CA GLU A 2 13.47 -5.12 10.82
C GLU A 2 12.25 -5.11 9.90
N PRO A 3 11.09 -4.59 10.36
CA PRO A 3 9.89 -4.51 9.55
C PRO A 3 9.94 -3.38 8.51
N TYR A 4 9.47 -3.66 7.30
CA TYR A 4 9.34 -2.68 6.24
C TYR A 4 7.99 -2.83 5.54
N MET A 5 7.40 -1.69 5.18
CA MET A 5 6.23 -1.65 4.30
C MET A 5 6.63 -1.09 2.94
N SER A 6 6.20 -1.76 1.87
CA SER A 6 6.40 -1.29 0.50
C SER A 6 5.06 -1.11 -0.20
N LEU A 7 4.85 0.08 -0.78
CA LEU A 7 3.69 0.41 -1.60
C LEU A 7 4.13 0.59 -3.05
N ARG A 8 3.54 -0.19 -3.95
CA ARG A 8 3.76 -0.12 -5.40
C ARG A 8 2.43 0.06 -6.11
N VAL A 9 2.39 1.02 -7.03
CA VAL A 9 1.21 1.28 -7.85
C VAL A 9 1.42 0.75 -9.26
N HIS A 10 0.37 0.13 -9.78
CA HIS A 10 0.25 -0.34 -11.14
C HIS A 10 -0.89 0.41 -11.83
N HIS A 11 -0.65 0.98 -13.01
CA HIS A 11 -1.68 1.64 -13.81
C HIS A 11 -1.40 1.47 -15.30
N ILE A 12 -2.42 1.68 -16.13
CA ILE A 12 -2.30 1.73 -17.59
C ILE A 12 -2.23 3.21 -17.99
N ASP A 13 -1.25 3.59 -18.79
CA ASP A 13 -1.12 4.96 -19.30
C ASP A 13 -1.99 5.22 -20.56
N THR A 14 -1.91 6.43 -21.11
CA THR A 14 -2.68 6.84 -22.30
C THR A 14 -2.34 6.03 -23.56
N ASP A 15 -1.14 5.44 -23.60
CA ASP A 15 -0.64 4.64 -24.71
C ASP A 15 -0.89 3.14 -24.48
N PHE A 16 -1.76 2.81 -23.52
CA PHE A 16 -2.15 1.45 -23.14
C PHE A 16 -0.99 0.60 -22.61
N ASN A 17 0.04 1.24 -22.04
CA ASN A 17 1.17 0.55 -21.43
C ASN A 17 0.96 0.35 -19.93
N MET A 18 1.28 -0.85 -19.44
CA MET A 18 1.36 -1.09 -17.99
C MET A 18 2.58 -0.36 -17.40
N LYS A 19 2.33 0.49 -16.42
CA LYS A 19 3.34 1.13 -15.59
C LYS A 19 3.34 0.52 -14.20
N SER A 20 4.53 0.46 -13.62
CA SER A 20 4.77 -0.01 -12.26
C SER A 20 5.71 0.99 -11.59
N LYS A 21 5.29 1.56 -10.47
CA LYS A 21 6.09 2.54 -9.73
C LYS A 21 6.08 2.22 -8.24
N CYS A 22 7.27 2.14 -7.65
CA CYS A 22 7.40 2.13 -6.20
C CYS A 22 7.06 3.54 -5.68
N LEU A 23 5.99 3.65 -4.89
CA LEU A 23 5.65 4.89 -4.22
C LEU A 23 6.46 5.05 -2.94
N GLN A 24 6.61 3.96 -2.19
CA GLN A 24 7.31 4.00 -0.91
C GLN A 24 7.86 2.62 -0.56
N THR A 25 9.05 2.61 0.02
CA THR A 25 9.54 1.52 0.85
C THR A 25 10.11 2.19 2.09
N ALA A 26 9.48 1.96 3.23
CA ALA A 26 9.84 2.62 4.48
C ALA A 26 9.94 1.61 5.61
N TYR A 27 10.86 1.89 6.53
CA TYR A 27 10.93 1.20 7.81
C TYR A 27 9.61 1.42 8.54
N PHE A 28 9.00 0.35 9.06
CA PHE A 28 7.69 0.36 9.68
C PHE A 28 7.78 -0.34 11.05
N PRO A 29 8.38 0.31 12.07
CA PRO A 29 8.68 -0.31 13.36
C PRO A 29 7.45 -0.70 14.18
N GLU A 30 6.27 -0.22 13.78
CA GLU A 30 5.01 -0.49 14.46
C GLU A 30 4.67 -1.98 14.46
N ASP A 31 3.88 -2.40 15.46
CA ASP A 31 3.32 -3.74 15.45
C ASP A 31 2.50 -3.94 14.17
N HIS A 32 2.74 -5.04 13.46
CA HIS A 32 2.06 -5.40 12.22
C HIS A 32 0.60 -5.85 12.44
N THR A 33 -0.17 -5.12 13.24
CA THR A 33 -1.62 -5.31 13.35
C THR A 33 -2.30 -4.75 12.10
N GLY A 34 -3.44 -5.32 11.71
CA GLY A 34 -4.14 -4.84 10.50
C GLY A 34 -4.51 -3.35 10.57
N ILE A 35 -4.87 -2.85 11.76
CA ILE A 35 -5.21 -1.43 11.98
C ILE A 35 -4.01 -0.51 11.70
N LEU A 36 -2.84 -0.84 12.27
CA LEU A 36 -1.64 -0.01 12.09
C LEU A 36 -1.12 -0.09 10.65
N ILE A 37 -1.24 -1.25 9.99
CA ILE A 37 -0.89 -1.40 8.58
C ILE A 37 -1.82 -0.53 7.70
N THR A 38 -3.14 -0.53 7.93
CA THR A 38 -4.06 0.36 7.20
C THR A 38 -3.68 1.82 7.39
N GLN A 39 -3.36 2.23 8.62
CA GLN A 39 -2.94 3.60 8.90
C GLN A 39 -1.64 3.96 8.16
N GLY A 40 -0.62 3.09 8.22
CA GLY A 40 0.65 3.29 7.51
C GLY A 40 0.48 3.34 5.98
N LEU A 41 -0.45 2.55 5.44
CA LEU A 41 -0.81 2.60 4.02
C LEU A 41 -1.42 3.96 3.63
N ARG A 42 -2.39 4.47 4.41
CA ARG A 42 -3.02 5.78 4.17
C ARG A 42 -1.99 6.91 4.24
N GLU A 43 -1.08 6.85 5.22
CA GLU A 43 0.01 7.81 5.36
C GLU A 43 0.99 7.74 4.16
N ALA A 44 1.36 6.54 3.71
CA ALA A 44 2.22 6.37 2.54
C ALA A 44 1.57 6.90 1.24
N MET A 45 0.26 6.71 1.07
CA MET A 45 -0.48 7.29 -0.05
C MET A 45 -0.53 8.81 0.03
N ALA A 46 -0.90 9.36 1.19
CA ALA A 46 -0.99 10.80 1.43
C ALA A 46 0.37 11.50 1.23
N ALA A 47 1.46 10.92 1.74
CA ALA A 47 2.82 11.44 1.59
C ALA A 47 3.29 11.52 0.13
N ARG A 48 2.66 10.73 -0.76
CA ARG A 48 2.94 10.71 -2.21
C ARG A 48 1.86 11.41 -3.03
N GLY A 49 0.91 12.09 -2.38
CA GLY A 49 -0.19 12.79 -3.03
C GLY A 49 -1.12 11.85 -3.81
N PHE A 50 -1.17 10.56 -3.43
CA PHE A 50 -2.03 9.59 -4.08
C PHE A 50 -3.40 9.60 -3.39
N PRO A 51 -4.48 9.96 -4.11
CA PRO A 51 -5.80 10.03 -3.50
C PRO A 51 -6.42 8.64 -3.37
N GLU A 52 -6.97 8.32 -2.19
CA GLU A 52 -7.50 6.99 -1.86
C GLU A 52 -8.63 6.55 -2.81
N ASN A 53 -9.44 7.49 -3.30
CA ASN A 53 -10.50 7.21 -4.27
C ASN A 53 -10.01 6.76 -5.66
N LYS A 54 -8.69 6.79 -5.91
CA LYS A 54 -8.06 6.23 -7.12
C LYS A 54 -7.47 4.84 -6.87
N LEU A 55 -7.50 4.32 -5.64
CA LEU A 55 -7.17 2.94 -5.34
C LEU A 55 -8.34 2.04 -5.76
N VAL A 56 -8.19 1.34 -6.88
CA VAL A 56 -9.25 0.46 -7.43
C VAL A 56 -9.07 -0.98 -6.98
N CYS A 57 -7.83 -1.41 -6.75
CA CYS A 57 -7.48 -2.78 -6.40
C CYS A 57 -6.20 -2.78 -5.57
N MET A 58 -6.11 -3.74 -4.64
CA MET A 58 -4.92 -4.01 -3.85
C MET A 58 -4.56 -5.49 -3.97
N THR A 59 -3.29 -5.76 -4.22
CA THR A 59 -2.74 -7.12 -4.22
C THR A 59 -1.78 -7.27 -3.06
N THR A 60 -2.03 -8.23 -2.19
CA THR A 60 -1.21 -8.51 -1.01
C THR A 60 -0.93 -10.00 -0.89
N ASP A 61 -0.04 -10.39 0.03
CA ASP A 61 0.00 -11.78 0.49
C ASP A 61 -1.23 -12.10 1.38
N ASN A 62 -1.31 -13.34 1.88
CA ASN A 62 -2.43 -13.80 2.71
C ASN A 62 -2.19 -13.67 4.23
N ALA A 63 -1.17 -12.92 4.67
CA ALA A 63 -0.91 -12.77 6.09
C ALA A 63 -2.13 -12.12 6.77
N GLY A 64 -2.61 -12.68 7.88
CA GLY A 64 -3.92 -12.31 8.46
C GLY A 64 -4.09 -10.82 8.74
N ASN A 65 -3.04 -10.14 9.22
CA ASN A 65 -3.07 -8.70 9.45
C ASN A 65 -3.04 -7.88 8.16
N ILE A 66 -2.38 -8.38 7.11
CA ILE A 66 -2.37 -7.75 5.80
C ILE A 66 -3.74 -7.89 5.12
N THR A 67 -4.38 -9.06 5.23
CA THR A 67 -5.75 -9.28 4.76
C THR A 67 -6.73 -8.36 5.47
N LEU A 68 -6.67 -8.30 6.81
CA LEU A 68 -7.49 -7.37 7.59
C LEU A 68 -7.23 -5.91 7.16
N ALA A 69 -5.97 -5.53 6.94
CA ALA A 69 -5.65 -4.18 6.51
C ALA A 69 -6.26 -3.84 5.14
N ALA A 70 -6.23 -4.79 4.19
CA ALA A 70 -6.83 -4.64 2.87
C ALA A 70 -8.36 -4.51 2.93
N GLU A 71 -9.03 -5.22 3.85
CA GLU A 71 -10.48 -5.10 4.10
C GLU A 71 -10.87 -3.75 4.73
N LEU A 72 -9.98 -3.15 5.51
CA LEU A 72 -10.19 -1.87 6.20
C LEU A 72 -9.73 -0.64 5.40
N SER A 73 -9.10 -0.84 4.23
CA SER A 73 -8.50 0.22 3.42
C SER A 73 -9.52 1.02 2.64
#